data_AF-A0A3T0YAG1-F1
#
_entry.id   AF-A0A3T0YAG1-F1
#
_cell.length_a   1.000
_cell.length_b   1.000
_cell.length_c   1.000
_cell.angle_alpha   90.00
_cell.angle_beta   90.00
_cell.angle_gamma   90.00
#
_symmetry.space_group_name_H-M   'P 1'
#
loop_
_entity.id
_entity.type
_entity.pdbx_description
1 polymer ?
#
loop_
_entity_poly.entity_id
_entity_poly.type
_entity_poly.pdbx_seq_one_letter_code
_entity_poly.pdbx_strand_id
1 'polypeptide(L)'
;MKGSWGEVEWSDKTLEEVADEIDERHTSSPGSAPKASDEEEEIAIKLARVQPSAGVIAAFIELERELGLYLTALGIEWSGSPVVAMKRAPGVSENIKKLVSRLAYLRNAAAHGKSDVSYDSAVEYIRATIELARQVQALTVQQATQSSQ
;
A
#
# COMPACT_ATOMS: atom_id res chain seq x y z
N MET A 1 -14.97 -1.39 -37.77
CA MET A 1 -14.46 -0.17 -37.12
C MET A 1 -13.50 -0.61 -36.04
N LYS A 2 -12.19 -0.38 -36.22
CA LYS A 2 -11.16 -0.72 -35.23
C LYS A 2 -11.26 0.31 -34.10
N GLY A 3 -11.57 -0.14 -32.89
CA GLY A 3 -11.50 0.67 -31.69
C GLY A 3 -10.05 1.08 -31.47
N SER A 4 -9.77 2.36 -31.73
CA SER A 4 -8.55 3.02 -31.27
C SER A 4 -8.65 3.11 -29.76
N TRP A 5 -8.16 2.10 -29.05
CA TRP A 5 -7.77 2.26 -27.66
C TRP A 5 -6.50 3.11 -27.72
N GLY A 6 -6.70 4.43 -27.77
CA GLY A 6 -5.61 5.37 -27.61
C GLY A 6 -4.93 5.01 -26.30
N GLU A 7 -3.68 4.58 -26.39
CA GLU A 7 -2.75 4.69 -25.27
C GLU A 7 -2.84 6.16 -24.84
N VAL A 8 -3.56 6.41 -23.75
CA VAL A 8 -3.62 7.74 -23.16
C VAL A 8 -2.23 7.94 -22.60
N GLU A 9 -1.37 8.62 -23.35
CA GLU A 9 -0.09 9.13 -22.86
C GLU A 9 -0.44 10.19 -21.81
N TRP A 10 -0.42 9.82 -20.55
CA TRP A 10 -0.54 10.79 -19.47
C TRP A 10 0.83 11.46 -19.28
N SER A 11 0.84 12.78 -19.32
CA SER A 11 2.04 13.60 -19.10
C SER A 11 2.52 13.53 -17.65
N ASP A 12 3.80 13.84 -17.41
CA ASP A 12 4.42 13.97 -16.07
C ASP A 12 3.54 14.73 -15.05
N LYS A 13 2.79 15.73 -15.52
CA LYS A 13 1.85 16.53 -14.72
C LYS A 13 0.76 15.70 -14.02
N THR A 14 0.25 14.64 -14.64
CA THR A 14 -0.80 13.81 -14.03
C THR A 14 -0.22 12.88 -12.97
N LEU A 15 1.01 12.40 -13.17
CA LEU A 15 1.72 11.66 -12.13
C LEU A 15 1.95 12.54 -10.90
N GLU A 16 2.28 13.82 -11.12
CA GLU A 16 2.43 14.84 -10.07
C GLU A 16 1.10 15.09 -9.33
N GLU A 17 0.00 15.33 -10.04
CA GLU A 17 -1.33 15.57 -9.44
C GLU A 17 -1.79 14.40 -8.55
N VAL A 18 -1.56 13.15 -8.97
CA VAL A 18 -1.94 11.99 -8.14
C VAL A 18 -0.98 11.78 -6.97
N ALA A 19 0.31 12.11 -7.13
CA ALA A 19 1.26 12.08 -6.03
C ALA A 19 0.91 13.12 -4.94
N ASP A 20 0.48 14.32 -5.34
CA ASP A 20 0.01 15.36 -4.43
C ASP A 20 -1.27 14.93 -3.70
N GLU A 21 -2.23 14.31 -4.40
CA GLU A 21 -3.46 13.78 -3.77
C GLU A 21 -3.15 12.72 -2.71
N ILE A 22 -2.14 11.88 -2.96
CA ILE A 22 -1.63 10.90 -2.01
C ILE A 22 -1.02 11.63 -0.80
N ASP A 23 -0.13 12.59 -1.00
CA ASP A 23 0.55 13.31 0.08
C ASP A 23 -0.41 14.13 0.98
N GLU A 24 -1.37 14.82 0.39
CA GLU A 24 -2.41 15.59 1.12
C GLU A 24 -3.26 14.68 2.03
N ARG A 25 -3.61 13.48 1.56
CA ARG A 25 -4.35 12.47 2.35
C ARG A 25 -3.51 11.89 3.49
N HIS A 26 -2.19 11.88 3.36
CA HIS A 26 -1.26 11.32 4.34
C HIS A 26 -0.78 12.30 5.41
N THR A 27 -0.73 13.60 5.09
CA THR A 27 -0.34 14.66 6.06
C THR A 27 -1.45 14.99 7.06
N SER A 28 -2.68 14.50 6.81
CA SER A 28 -3.83 14.64 7.71
C SER A 28 -3.84 13.55 8.80
N SER A 29 -3.77 13.98 10.07
CA SER A 29 -3.62 13.17 11.30
C SER A 29 -4.63 12.00 11.49
N PRO A 30 -4.30 11.00 12.32
CA PRO A 30 -4.98 9.70 12.37
C PRO A 30 -6.22 9.76 13.26
N GLY A 31 -7.41 9.75 12.66
CA GLY A 31 -8.63 9.84 13.46
C GLY A 31 -9.94 9.39 12.84
N SER A 32 -9.97 8.86 11.62
CA SER A 32 -11.23 8.44 11.02
C SER A 32 -11.05 7.29 10.03
N ALA A 33 -11.36 6.07 10.50
CA ALA A 33 -11.94 5.04 9.63
C ALA A 33 -13.47 5.25 9.60
N PRO A 34 -14.26 4.74 8.62
CA PRO A 34 -13.91 3.81 7.53
C PRO A 34 -14.53 4.17 6.14
N LYS A 35 -13.80 3.88 5.04
CA LYS A 35 -14.24 3.59 3.63
C LYS A 35 -13.13 3.75 2.58
N ALA A 36 -11.91 4.10 3.00
CA ALA A 36 -10.84 4.50 2.11
C ALA A 36 -10.35 3.38 1.15
N SER A 37 -10.51 2.09 1.49
CA SER A 37 -9.91 1.00 0.70
C SER A 37 -10.41 0.86 -0.74
N ASP A 38 -11.65 1.25 -1.04
CA ASP A 38 -12.19 1.15 -2.39
C ASP A 38 -11.73 2.32 -3.26
N GLU A 39 -11.64 3.51 -2.67
CA GLU A 39 -11.08 4.71 -3.31
C GLU A 39 -9.56 4.59 -3.49
N GLU A 40 -8.85 4.02 -2.51
CA GLU A 40 -7.42 3.70 -2.56
C GLU A 40 -7.13 2.67 -3.66
N GLU A 41 -7.96 1.63 -3.79
CA GLU A 41 -7.87 0.67 -4.90
C GLU A 41 -8.09 1.38 -6.23
N GLU A 42 -9.10 2.23 -6.33
CA GLU A 42 -9.40 2.96 -7.54
C GLU A 42 -8.25 3.89 -7.97
N ILE A 43 -7.66 4.64 -7.03
CA ILE A 43 -6.53 5.54 -7.28
C ILE A 43 -5.30 4.74 -7.70
N ALA A 44 -4.95 3.68 -6.97
CA ALA A 44 -3.79 2.85 -7.29
C ALA A 44 -3.95 2.14 -8.65
N ILE A 45 -5.15 1.69 -9.00
CA ILE A 45 -5.44 1.10 -10.31
C ILE A 45 -5.37 2.16 -11.41
N LYS A 46 -5.88 3.38 -11.18
CA LYS A 46 -5.75 4.51 -12.12
C LYS A 46 -4.28 4.83 -12.38
N LEU A 47 -3.45 4.89 -11.33
CA LEU A 47 -2.01 5.05 -11.46
C LEU A 47 -1.37 3.92 -12.25
N ALA A 48 -1.72 2.67 -11.96
CA ALA A 48 -1.14 1.52 -12.65
C ALA A 48 -1.44 1.50 -14.15
N ARG A 49 -2.58 2.05 -14.58
CA ARG A 49 -2.92 2.20 -16.01
C ARG A 49 -1.95 3.12 -16.75
N VAL A 50 -1.40 4.11 -16.05
CA VAL A 50 -0.45 5.08 -16.59
C VAL A 50 0.97 4.55 -16.48
N GLN A 51 1.34 4.21 -15.25
CA GLN A 51 2.67 3.77 -14.89
C GLN A 51 2.49 2.64 -13.85
N PRO A 52 2.58 1.37 -14.27
CA PRO A 52 2.36 0.20 -13.40
C PRO A 52 3.17 0.25 -12.10
N SER A 53 4.43 0.71 -12.16
CA SER A 53 5.28 0.87 -10.99
C SER A 53 4.77 1.93 -10.00
N ALA A 54 4.17 3.03 -10.48
CA ALA A 54 3.60 4.06 -9.63
C ALA A 54 2.41 3.53 -8.83
N GLY A 55 1.51 2.77 -9.47
CA GLY A 55 0.38 2.13 -8.78
C GLY A 55 0.82 1.12 -7.71
N VAL A 56 1.87 0.33 -8.00
CA VAL A 56 2.50 -0.59 -7.04
C VAL A 56 3.07 0.17 -5.84
N ILE A 57 3.75 1.30 -6.06
CA ILE A 57 4.34 2.12 -5.00
C ILE A 57 3.23 2.73 -4.13
N ALA A 58 2.21 3.34 -4.74
CA ALA A 58 1.10 3.97 -4.05
C ALA A 58 0.37 2.98 -3.13
N ALA A 59 -0.02 1.81 -3.64
CA ALA A 59 -0.67 0.79 -2.82
C ALA A 59 0.22 0.32 -1.65
N PHE A 60 1.54 0.26 -1.86
CA PHE A 60 2.45 -0.17 -0.80
C PHE A 60 2.67 0.87 0.31
N ILE A 61 2.57 2.16 -0.01
CA ILE A 61 2.65 3.24 0.99
C ILE A 61 1.51 3.09 2.01
N GLU A 62 0.29 2.78 1.55
CA GLU A 62 -0.85 2.54 2.45
C GLU A 62 -0.62 1.32 3.34
N LEU A 63 -0.06 0.24 2.78
CA LEU A 63 0.32 -0.91 3.60
C LEU A 63 1.38 -0.53 4.66
N GLU A 64 2.39 0.27 4.32
CA GLU A 64 3.39 0.72 5.29
C GLU A 64 2.76 1.53 6.43
N ARG A 65 1.78 2.38 6.13
CA ARG A 65 1.02 3.13 7.14
C ARG A 65 0.28 2.19 8.09
N GLU A 66 -0.50 1.25 7.57
CA GLU A 66 -1.27 0.30 8.38
C GLU A 66 -0.36 -0.62 9.22
N LEU A 67 0.78 -1.03 8.67
CA LEU A 67 1.81 -1.75 9.44
C LEU A 67 2.35 -0.89 10.58
N GLY A 68 2.60 0.40 10.33
CA GLY A 68 3.05 1.33 11.36
C GLY A 68 2.05 1.48 12.52
N LEU A 69 0.77 1.62 12.20
CA LEU A 69 -0.31 1.67 13.19
C LEU A 69 -0.42 0.37 13.98
N TYR A 70 -0.32 -0.78 13.29
CA TYR A 70 -0.37 -2.08 13.93
C TYR A 70 0.79 -2.31 14.89
N LEU A 71 2.01 -1.97 14.48
CA LEU A 71 3.21 -2.06 15.33
C LEU A 71 3.09 -1.18 16.57
N THR A 72 2.59 0.06 16.41
CA THR A 72 2.31 0.96 17.52
C THR A 72 1.26 0.37 18.48
N ALA A 73 0.20 -0.24 17.96
CA ALA A 73 -0.83 -0.90 18.77
C ALA A 73 -0.29 -2.13 19.54
N LEU A 74 0.75 -2.78 19.03
CA LEU A 74 1.48 -3.85 19.73
C LEU A 74 2.51 -3.32 20.74
N GLY A 75 2.66 -2.00 20.89
CA GLY A 75 3.69 -1.39 21.73
C GLY A 75 5.11 -1.58 21.19
N ILE A 76 5.26 -1.84 19.89
CA ILE A 76 6.54 -2.03 19.23
C ILE A 76 7.01 -0.69 18.70
N GLU A 77 8.06 -0.14 19.28
CA GLU A 77 8.74 1.04 18.74
C GLU A 77 9.40 0.72 17.40
N TRP A 78 9.22 1.60 16.43
CA TRP A 78 9.85 1.49 15.12
C TRP A 78 10.26 2.87 14.61
N SER A 79 11.34 2.89 13.83
CA SER A 79 11.83 4.08 13.15
C SER A 79 12.28 3.72 11.74
N GLY A 80 12.07 4.62 10.79
CA GLY A 80 12.35 4.36 9.38
C GLY A 80 11.25 3.51 8.75
N SER A 81 11.56 2.26 8.36
CA SER A 81 10.63 1.42 7.60
C SER A 81 9.85 0.45 8.53
N PRO A 82 8.52 0.52 8.56
CA PRO A 82 7.68 -0.39 9.34
C PRO A 82 7.79 -1.83 8.84
N VAL A 83 8.15 -2.05 7.56
CA VAL A 83 8.45 -3.37 7.00
C VAL A 83 9.61 -4.05 7.74
N VAL A 84 10.66 -3.29 8.09
CA VAL A 84 11.83 -3.83 8.80
C VAL A 84 11.46 -4.21 10.23
N ALA A 85 10.70 -3.37 10.91
CA ALA A 85 10.19 -3.66 12.25
C ALA A 85 9.26 -4.88 12.25
N MET A 86 8.37 -4.98 11.26
CA MET A 86 7.41 -6.08 11.12
C MET A 86 8.08 -7.45 11.03
N LYS A 87 9.24 -7.55 10.36
CA LYS A 87 10.03 -8.80 10.29
C LYS A 87 10.46 -9.32 11.66
N ARG A 88 10.63 -8.42 12.63
CA ARG A 88 11.13 -8.72 13.98
C ARG A 88 10.03 -8.68 15.04
N ALA A 89 8.82 -8.28 14.67
CA ALA A 89 7.72 -8.08 15.60
C ALA A 89 7.35 -9.40 16.33
N PRO A 90 7.44 -9.44 17.66
CA PRO A 90 6.93 -10.57 18.43
C PRO A 90 5.41 -10.62 18.35
N GLY A 91 4.82 -11.81 18.45
CA GLY A 91 3.35 -11.99 18.43
C GLY A 91 2.69 -11.88 17.05
N VAL A 92 3.40 -11.40 16.03
CA VAL A 92 2.91 -11.35 14.64
C VAL A 92 3.10 -12.70 13.96
N SER A 93 2.08 -13.16 13.23
CA SER A 93 2.14 -14.42 12.50
C SER A 93 3.22 -14.43 11.41
N GLU A 94 3.91 -15.56 11.25
CA GLU A 94 4.93 -15.74 10.21
C GLU A 94 4.36 -15.61 8.79
N ASN A 95 3.07 -15.88 8.61
CA ASN A 95 2.41 -15.71 7.32
C ASN A 95 2.36 -14.22 6.91
N ILE A 96 1.92 -13.35 7.81
CA ILE A 96 1.87 -11.90 7.55
C ILE A 96 3.27 -11.36 7.29
N LYS A 97 4.27 -11.76 8.08
CA LYS A 97 5.67 -11.34 7.86
C LYS A 97 6.19 -11.73 6.49
N LYS A 98 5.88 -12.94 6.02
CA LYS A 98 6.25 -13.44 4.68
C LYS A 98 5.56 -12.64 3.58
N LEU A 99 4.26 -12.37 3.72
CA LEU A 99 3.50 -11.58 2.74
C LEU A 99 4.02 -10.15 2.64
N VAL A 100 4.19 -9.45 3.76
CA VAL A 100 4.79 -8.11 3.81
C VAL A 100 6.17 -8.10 3.16
N SER A 101 7.02 -9.08 3.49
CA SER A 101 8.37 -9.17 2.91
C SER A 101 8.36 -9.40 1.39
N ARG A 102 7.43 -10.22 0.90
CA ARG A 102 7.26 -10.49 -0.53
C ARG A 102 6.78 -9.26 -1.28
N LEU A 103 5.79 -8.55 -0.74
CA LEU A 103 5.28 -7.31 -1.34
C LEU A 103 6.35 -6.21 -1.35
N ALA A 104 7.09 -6.04 -0.25
CA ALA A 104 8.20 -5.09 -0.17
C ALA A 104 9.30 -5.36 -1.22
N TYR A 105 9.60 -6.64 -1.47
CA TYR A 105 10.55 -7.03 -2.52
C TYR A 105 10.07 -6.59 -3.91
N LEU A 106 8.80 -6.85 -4.23
CA LEU A 106 8.21 -6.49 -5.52
C LEU A 106 8.11 -4.97 -5.70
N ARG A 107 7.71 -4.21 -4.67
CA ARG A 107 7.74 -2.75 -4.69
C ARG A 107 9.14 -2.22 -4.95
N ASN A 108 10.17 -2.76 -4.30
CA ASN A 108 11.55 -2.34 -4.53
C ASN A 108 12.03 -2.70 -5.94
N ALA A 109 11.61 -3.82 -6.50
CA ALA A 109 11.90 -4.15 -7.90
C ALA A 109 11.26 -3.12 -8.85
N ALA A 110 10.00 -2.75 -8.61
CA ALA A 110 9.28 -1.74 -9.38
C ALA A 110 9.92 -0.34 -9.27
N ALA A 111 10.28 0.10 -8.05
CA ALA A 111 10.88 1.41 -7.81
C ALA A 111 12.27 1.58 -8.43
N HIS A 112 13.02 0.48 -8.61
CA HIS A 112 14.35 0.52 -9.21
C HIS A 112 14.35 0.16 -10.70
N GLY A 113 13.18 0.03 -11.34
CA GLY A 113 13.08 -0.36 -12.75
C GLY A 113 13.70 -1.74 -13.04
N LYS A 114 13.81 -2.61 -12.04
CA LYS A 114 14.48 -3.92 -12.14
C LYS A 114 13.58 -5.00 -12.76
N SER A 115 12.32 -4.67 -13.02
CA SER A 115 11.32 -5.52 -13.65
C SER A 115 10.34 -4.63 -14.42
N ASP A 116 10.11 -4.93 -15.69
CA ASP A 116 8.95 -4.40 -16.41
C ASP A 116 7.70 -4.97 -15.74
N VAL A 117 7.07 -4.16 -14.88
CA VAL A 117 5.81 -4.52 -14.25
C VAL A 117 4.71 -4.29 -15.27
N SER A 118 4.05 -5.35 -15.72
CA SER A 118 2.87 -5.21 -16.59
C SER A 118 1.70 -4.58 -15.82
N TYR A 119 0.77 -3.96 -16.55
CA TYR A 119 -0.47 -3.45 -15.94
C TYR A 119 -1.22 -4.53 -15.15
N ASP A 120 -1.41 -5.71 -15.73
CA ASP A 120 -2.12 -6.81 -15.08
C ASP A 120 -1.42 -7.25 -13.79
N SER A 121 -0.08 -7.37 -13.82
CA SER A 121 0.71 -7.70 -12.63
C SER A 121 0.66 -6.60 -11.57
N ALA A 122 0.61 -5.32 -11.96
CA ALA A 122 0.43 -4.21 -11.03
C ALA A 122 -0.95 -4.26 -10.37
N VAL A 123 -2.02 -4.53 -11.13
CA VAL A 123 -3.38 -4.65 -10.58
C VAL A 123 -3.49 -5.81 -9.59
N GLU A 124 -2.92 -6.98 -9.92
CA GLU A 124 -2.87 -8.11 -8.98
C GLU A 124 -2.11 -7.76 -7.69
N TYR A 125 -0.97 -7.07 -7.84
CA TYR A 125 -0.18 -6.59 -6.72
C TYR A 125 -0.97 -5.60 -5.85
N ILE A 126 -1.62 -4.60 -6.46
CA ILE A 126 -2.41 -3.58 -5.76
C ILE A 126 -3.49 -4.25 -4.92
N ARG A 127 -4.26 -5.15 -5.53
CA ARG A 127 -5.33 -5.90 -4.83
C ARG A 127 -4.79 -6.70 -3.66
N ALA A 128 -3.71 -7.45 -3.85
CA ALA A 128 -3.09 -8.23 -2.78
C ALA A 128 -2.57 -7.34 -1.64
N THR A 129 -2.06 -6.16 -1.97
CA THR A 129 -1.54 -5.19 -1.01
C THR A 129 -2.67 -4.57 -0.18
N ILE A 130 -3.76 -4.17 -0.82
CA ILE A 130 -4.95 -3.62 -0.15
C ILE A 130 -5.65 -4.67 0.70
N GLU A 131 -5.76 -5.91 0.21
CA GLU A 131 -6.29 -7.01 1.00
C GLU A 131 -5.47 -7.23 2.28
N LEU A 132 -4.14 -7.22 2.17
CA LEU A 132 -3.27 -7.34 3.34
C LEU A 132 -3.40 -6.14 4.29
N ALA A 133 -3.51 -4.92 3.76
CA ALA A 133 -3.72 -3.71 4.57
C ALA A 133 -5.02 -3.82 5.37
N ARG A 134 -6.13 -4.26 4.75
CA ARG A 134 -7.41 -4.53 5.44
C ARG A 134 -7.27 -5.59 6.54
N GLN A 135 -6.52 -6.66 6.29
CA GLN A 135 -6.26 -7.69 7.30
C GLN A 135 -5.47 -7.12 8.49
N VAL A 136 -4.42 -6.34 8.23
CA VAL A 136 -3.61 -5.69 9.27
C VAL A 136 -4.47 -4.70 10.08
N GLN A 137 -5.27 -3.89 9.42
CA GLN A 137 -6.19 -2.95 10.08
C GLN A 137 -7.18 -3.66 11.01
N ALA A 138 -7.76 -4.79 10.56
CA ALA A 138 -8.65 -5.59 11.40
C ALA A 138 -7.94 -6.13 12.66
N LEU A 139 -6.68 -6.56 12.52
CA LEU A 139 -5.86 -6.99 13.66
C LEU A 139 -5.54 -5.83 14.62
N THR A 140 -5.27 -4.64 14.09
CA THR A 140 -5.04 -3.42 14.90
C THR A 140 -6.25 -3.11 15.77
N VAL A 141 -7.46 -3.15 15.21
CA VAL A 141 -8.71 -2.90 15.97
C VAL A 141 -8.94 -3.96 17.05
N GLN A 142 -8.68 -5.23 16.74
CA GLN A 142 -8.76 -6.32 17.73
C GLN A 142 -7.78 -6.11 18.90
N GLN A 143 -6.55 -5.71 18.60
CA GLN A 143 -5.52 -5.45 19.61
C GLN A 143 -5.91 -4.27 20.52
N ALA A 144 -6.42 -3.17 19.95
CA ALA A 144 -6.87 -2.02 20.71
C ALA A 144 -8.04 -2.35 21.66
N THR A 145 -8.94 -3.23 21.22
CA THR A 145 -10.08 -3.69 22.04
C THR A 145 -9.62 -4.57 23.20
N GLN A 146 -8.63 -5.44 22.98
CA GLN A 146 -8.08 -6.31 24.03
C GLN A 146 -7.26 -5.55 25.08
N SER A 147 -6.53 -4.50 24.70
CA SER A 147 -5.75 -3.68 25.63
C SER A 147 -6.59 -2.75 26.52
N SER A 148 -7.90 -2.64 26.27
CA SER A 148 -8.83 -1.77 27.01
C SER A 148 -9.64 -2.51 28.10
N GLN A 149 -9.39 -3.81 28.30
CA GLN A 149 -10.00 -4.67 29.33
C GLN A 149 -9.00 -4.99 30.44
#